data_AF-A0AAC9N5W9-F1
#
_entry.id   AF-A0AAC9N5W9-F1
#
_cell.length_a   1.000
_cell.length_b   1.000
_cell.length_c   1.000
_cell.angle_alpha   90.00
_cell.angle_beta   90.00
_cell.angle_gamma   90.00
#
_symmetry.space_group_name_H-M   'P 1'
#
loop_
_entity.id
_entity.type
_entity.pdbx_description
1 polymer ?
#
loop_
_entity_poly.entity_id
_entity_poly.type
_entity_poly.pdbx_seq_one_letter_code
_entity_poly.pdbx_strand_id
1 'polypeptide(L)'
;MKDYEIHIDEDLDAKSKQMLNDYWLIQDGIFLNKVAGIIKMHGIKQGELNTLLEKHAHCEINHGNCCECDKEMKDKIFLRSDFNYTFKSKVNNCSECREEFRRKNEKEWKEHQNRQEEKRKEKLAFFDEVVNEKKWLELPKNELNILYKLIENKTMNKIFANVFNGNRGDKSMWRYVYKFESLGFFNAIRNGIWVDKLEFDERINEAIKNLFLNKADSDKDREPSTALDELRFSLARKEYKQTINHPDYSGAFTLQRDVIFRAKEKYIYSGWIQTDGSINLRFTPVSNLQSSNVIQENIKNEPQLVGEIVKNMFNEIRNDTRELPTYEEAFGILDSNSDEDEDKDDENWDEDEDWDVPF
;
A
#
# COMPACT_ATOMS: atom_id res chain seq x y z
N MET A 1 -47.16 20.10 -22.75
CA MET A 1 -47.98 20.85 -21.78
C MET A 1 -48.83 19.81 -21.07
N LYS A 2 -49.03 19.90 -19.75
CA LYS A 2 -49.91 18.97 -19.06
C LYS A 2 -51.30 19.56 -19.03
N ASP A 3 -52.27 18.79 -19.48
CA ASP A 3 -53.65 19.20 -19.52
C ASP A 3 -54.45 18.33 -18.54
N TYR A 4 -55.54 18.86 -18.01
CA TYR A 4 -56.41 18.12 -17.09
C TYR A 4 -57.87 18.40 -17.40
N GLU A 5 -58.71 17.40 -17.18
CA GLU A 5 -60.16 17.47 -17.38
C GLU A 5 -60.87 17.01 -16.10
N ILE A 6 -61.86 17.80 -15.66
CA ILE A 6 -62.64 17.50 -14.46
C ILE A 6 -63.98 16.92 -14.92
N HIS A 7 -64.28 15.71 -14.47
CA HIS A 7 -65.53 15.03 -14.73
C HIS A 7 -66.36 14.99 -13.45
N ILE A 8 -67.59 15.50 -13.53
CA ILE A 8 -68.59 15.47 -12.46
C ILE A 8 -69.87 14.90 -13.06
N ASP A 9 -70.47 13.91 -12.39
CA ASP A 9 -71.71 13.29 -12.85
C ASP A 9 -72.84 14.32 -13.05
N GLU A 10 -73.62 14.15 -14.13
CA GLU A 10 -74.69 15.09 -14.46
C GLU A 10 -75.91 14.95 -13.54
N ASP A 11 -76.20 13.72 -13.08
CA ASP A 11 -77.37 13.32 -12.28
C ASP A 11 -77.17 13.57 -10.77
N LEU A 12 -76.70 14.76 -10.41
CA LEU A 12 -76.53 15.18 -9.02
C LEU A 12 -77.51 16.28 -8.64
N ASP A 13 -77.91 16.30 -7.37
CA ASP A 13 -78.63 17.45 -6.83
C ASP A 13 -77.76 18.72 -6.90
N ALA A 14 -78.42 19.88 -7.00
CA ALA A 14 -77.73 21.16 -7.19
C ALA A 14 -76.69 21.45 -6.10
N LYS A 15 -76.93 21.01 -4.85
CA LYS A 15 -76.01 21.23 -3.73
C LYS A 15 -74.75 20.39 -3.91
N SER A 16 -74.89 19.10 -4.22
CA SER A 16 -73.77 18.18 -4.47
C SER A 16 -72.94 18.62 -5.67
N LYS A 17 -73.58 19.04 -6.77
CA LYS A 17 -72.89 19.57 -7.94
C LYS A 17 -72.10 20.83 -7.63
N GLN A 18 -72.67 21.76 -6.85
CA GLN A 18 -71.97 22.96 -6.39
C GLN A 18 -70.78 22.63 -5.50
N MET A 19 -70.93 21.68 -4.55
CA MET A 19 -69.83 21.22 -3.70
C MET A 19 -68.63 20.68 -4.49
N LEU A 20 -68.89 19.87 -5.52
CA LEU A 20 -67.83 19.30 -6.36
C LEU A 20 -67.17 20.35 -7.25
N ASN A 21 -67.93 21.30 -7.78
CA ASN A 21 -67.38 22.44 -8.52
C ASN A 21 -66.48 23.32 -7.64
N ASP A 22 -66.91 23.63 -6.41
CA ASP A 22 -66.11 24.39 -5.45
C ASP A 22 -64.81 23.65 -5.08
N TYR A 23 -64.87 22.31 -5.01
CA TYR A 23 -63.71 21.46 -4.73
C TYR A 23 -62.69 21.46 -5.86
N TRP A 24 -63.14 21.31 -7.10
CA TRP A 24 -62.30 21.26 -8.29
C TRP A 24 -62.03 22.62 -8.92
N LEU A 25 -62.34 23.72 -8.22
CA LEU A 25 -62.04 25.07 -8.68
C LEU A 25 -60.52 25.32 -8.66
N ILE A 26 -59.88 25.11 -9.82
CA ILE A 26 -58.45 25.22 -10.05
C ILE A 26 -58.16 26.40 -10.97
N GLN A 27 -57.18 27.21 -10.61
CA GLN A 27 -56.63 28.29 -11.44
C GLN A 27 -55.11 28.15 -11.48
N ASP A 28 -54.53 28.10 -12.67
CA ASP A 28 -53.08 27.94 -12.89
C ASP A 28 -52.46 26.75 -12.12
N GLY A 29 -53.20 25.64 -12.02
CA GLY A 29 -52.78 24.43 -11.29
C GLY A 29 -52.87 24.56 -9.77
N ILE A 30 -53.47 25.63 -9.25
CA ILE A 30 -53.69 25.90 -7.83
C ILE A 30 -55.18 25.86 -7.51
N PHE A 31 -55.58 25.04 -6.55
CA PHE A 31 -56.96 25.03 -6.05
C PHE A 31 -57.25 26.27 -5.21
N LEU A 32 -58.28 27.01 -5.60
CA LEU A 32 -58.67 28.27 -4.96
C LEU A 32 -59.25 28.06 -3.56
N ASN A 33 -60.07 27.00 -3.39
CA ASN A 33 -60.72 26.70 -2.13
C ASN A 33 -59.92 25.68 -1.30
N LYS A 34 -59.83 25.86 0.01
CA LYS A 34 -59.30 24.84 0.93
C LYS A 34 -60.42 23.86 1.32
N VAL A 35 -60.09 22.58 1.49
CA VAL A 35 -61.06 21.52 1.87
C VAL A 35 -61.84 21.88 3.14
N ALA A 36 -61.16 22.37 4.19
CA ALA A 36 -61.81 22.85 5.41
C ALA A 36 -62.79 24.01 5.17
N GLY A 37 -62.52 24.86 4.18
CA GLY A 37 -63.40 25.95 3.77
C GLY A 37 -64.69 25.43 3.14
N ILE A 38 -64.59 24.43 2.25
CA ILE A 38 -65.73 23.79 1.57
C ILE A 38 -66.62 23.07 2.59
N ILE A 39 -66.01 22.31 3.49
CA ILE A 39 -66.70 21.61 4.59
C ILE A 39 -67.52 22.59 5.43
N LYS A 40 -66.91 23.72 5.82
CA LYS A 40 -67.59 24.77 6.59
C LYS A 40 -68.70 25.47 5.78
N MET A 41 -68.46 25.74 4.49
CA MET A 41 -69.41 26.42 3.60
C MET A 41 -70.69 25.60 3.39
N HIS A 42 -70.55 24.27 3.25
CA HIS A 42 -71.66 23.38 2.91
C HIS A 42 -72.26 22.62 4.11
N GLY A 43 -71.63 22.75 5.29
CA GLY A 43 -72.11 22.19 6.55
C GLY A 43 -72.04 20.65 6.60
N ILE A 44 -71.04 20.06 5.94
CA ILE A 44 -70.86 18.60 5.81
C ILE A 44 -69.67 18.10 6.63
N LYS A 45 -69.54 16.78 6.78
CA LYS A 45 -68.32 16.16 7.34
C LYS A 45 -67.33 15.78 6.24
N GLN A 46 -66.04 15.69 6.57
CA GLN A 46 -64.98 15.26 5.63
C GLN A 46 -65.30 13.91 4.95
N GLY A 47 -65.84 12.94 5.70
CA GLY A 47 -66.20 11.63 5.15
C GLY A 47 -67.30 11.69 4.10
N GLU A 48 -68.26 12.61 4.25
CA GLU A 48 -69.34 12.83 3.27
C GLU A 48 -68.77 13.45 1.98
N LEU A 49 -67.86 14.41 2.11
CA LEU A 49 -67.16 15.01 0.96
C LEU A 49 -66.32 13.97 0.20
N ASN A 50 -65.55 13.14 0.92
CA ASN A 50 -64.75 12.09 0.29
C ASN A 50 -65.62 11.06 -0.43
N THR A 51 -66.73 10.64 0.21
CA THR A 51 -67.68 9.69 -0.41
C THR A 51 -68.31 10.29 -1.66
N LEU A 52 -68.64 11.58 -1.64
CA LEU A 52 -69.19 12.29 -2.80
C LEU A 52 -68.17 12.37 -3.94
N LEU A 53 -66.90 12.71 -3.62
CA LEU A 53 -65.81 12.77 -4.60
C LEU A 53 -65.56 11.41 -5.23
N GLU A 54 -65.33 10.36 -4.43
CA GLU A 54 -65.00 9.02 -4.94
C GLU A 54 -66.08 8.44 -5.88
N LYS A 55 -67.35 8.77 -5.63
CA LYS A 55 -68.47 8.24 -6.42
C LYS A 55 -68.78 9.06 -7.68
N HIS A 56 -68.65 10.37 -7.60
CA HIS A 56 -69.29 11.26 -8.58
C HIS A 56 -68.36 12.30 -9.20
N ALA A 57 -67.08 12.30 -8.84
CA ALA A 57 -66.12 13.20 -9.46
C ALA A 57 -64.74 12.58 -9.61
N HIS A 58 -64.07 12.92 -10.70
CA HIS A 58 -62.65 12.64 -10.86
C HIS A 58 -62.01 13.67 -11.78
N CYS A 59 -60.69 13.77 -11.70
CA CYS A 59 -59.86 14.56 -12.59
C CYS A 59 -58.98 13.62 -13.40
N GLU A 60 -59.01 13.72 -14.71
CA GLU A 60 -58.06 13.05 -15.60
C GLU A 60 -56.92 13.99 -15.93
N ILE A 61 -55.68 13.59 -15.61
CA ILE A 61 -54.47 14.32 -16.00
C ILE A 61 -53.87 13.65 -17.23
N ASN A 62 -53.72 14.39 -18.31
CA ASN A 62 -53.00 13.95 -19.50
C ASN A 62 -51.52 14.35 -19.41
N HIS A 63 -50.65 13.35 -19.40
CA HIS A 63 -49.20 13.53 -19.37
C HIS A 63 -48.58 13.61 -20.77
N GLY A 64 -49.39 13.47 -21.82
CA GLY A 64 -48.96 13.32 -23.21
C GLY A 64 -48.61 11.87 -23.53
N ASN A 65 -47.76 11.69 -24.54
CA ASN A 65 -47.37 10.36 -25.01
C ASN A 65 -46.11 9.85 -24.29
N CYS A 66 -46.06 8.55 -24.04
CA CYS A 66 -44.89 7.85 -23.54
C CYS A 66 -43.72 8.03 -24.52
N CYS A 67 -42.54 8.41 -24.05
CA CYS A 67 -41.39 8.67 -24.92
C CYS A 67 -40.83 7.41 -25.62
N GLU A 68 -41.19 6.20 -25.17
CA GLU A 68 -40.66 4.94 -25.72
C GLU A 68 -41.61 4.25 -26.69
N CYS A 69 -42.92 4.38 -26.47
CA CYS A 69 -43.92 3.61 -27.22
C CYS A 69 -45.07 4.46 -27.76
N ASP A 70 -44.99 5.78 -27.60
CA ASP A 70 -45.98 6.78 -28.05
C ASP A 70 -47.41 6.58 -27.50
N LYS A 71 -47.62 5.66 -26.56
CA LYS A 71 -48.92 5.47 -25.89
C LYS A 71 -49.29 6.69 -25.06
N GLU A 72 -50.53 7.16 -25.20
CA GLU A 72 -51.07 8.23 -24.39
C GLU A 72 -51.11 7.83 -22.91
N MET A 73 -50.67 8.73 -22.04
CA MET A 73 -50.58 8.50 -20.59
C MET A 73 -51.57 9.39 -19.87
N LYS A 74 -52.61 8.76 -19.29
CA LYS A 74 -53.62 9.44 -18.48
C LYS A 74 -53.68 8.83 -17.09
N ASP A 75 -53.79 9.69 -16.08
CA ASP A 75 -54.01 9.29 -14.70
C ASP A 75 -55.39 9.80 -14.23
N LYS A 76 -56.20 8.89 -13.69
CA LYS A 76 -57.51 9.19 -13.12
C LYS A 76 -57.37 9.42 -11.61
N ILE A 77 -57.78 10.60 -11.15
CA ILE A 77 -57.50 11.09 -9.80
C ILE A 77 -58.78 11.53 -9.11
N PHE A 78 -58.96 11.10 -7.87
CA PHE A 78 -60.17 11.40 -7.08
C PHE A 78 -59.91 12.43 -5.98
N LEU A 79 -58.65 12.63 -5.56
CA LEU A 79 -58.27 13.47 -4.44
C LEU A 79 -57.28 14.58 -4.84
N ARG A 80 -57.40 15.73 -4.16
CA ARG A 80 -56.51 16.88 -4.33
C ARG A 80 -55.04 16.58 -4.00
N SER A 81 -54.76 15.74 -3.01
CA SER A 81 -53.38 15.34 -2.67
C SER A 81 -52.70 14.69 -3.87
N ASP A 82 -53.43 13.79 -4.52
CA ASP A 82 -52.95 12.98 -5.63
C ASP A 82 -52.83 13.83 -6.88
N PHE A 83 -53.76 14.78 -7.10
CA PHE A 83 -53.63 15.76 -8.18
C PHE A 83 -52.35 16.56 -8.05
N ASN A 84 -52.06 17.11 -6.87
CA ASN A 84 -50.86 17.92 -6.66
C ASN A 84 -49.58 17.11 -6.88
N TYR A 85 -49.58 15.83 -6.47
CA TYR A 85 -48.46 14.92 -6.67
C TYR A 85 -48.27 14.60 -8.16
N THR A 86 -49.31 14.14 -8.83
CA THR A 86 -49.28 13.68 -10.23
C THR A 86 -49.13 14.83 -11.22
N PHE A 87 -49.77 15.98 -10.98
CA PHE A 87 -49.61 17.16 -11.83
C PHE A 87 -48.16 17.70 -11.78
N LYS A 88 -47.46 17.56 -10.64
CA LYS A 88 -46.04 17.96 -10.51
C LYS A 88 -45.04 16.88 -10.94
N SER A 89 -45.43 15.60 -10.95
CA SER A 89 -44.51 14.50 -11.25
C SER A 89 -44.04 14.52 -12.70
N LYS A 90 -42.75 14.34 -12.96
CA LYS A 90 -42.24 14.22 -14.34
C LYS A 90 -42.36 12.77 -14.80
N VAL A 91 -43.52 12.41 -15.34
CA VAL A 91 -43.76 11.09 -15.94
C VAL A 91 -43.51 11.19 -17.44
N ASN A 92 -42.48 10.49 -17.91
CA ASN A 92 -42.12 10.46 -19.33
C ASN A 92 -42.39 9.08 -19.96
N ASN A 93 -42.59 8.04 -19.13
CA ASN A 93 -42.74 6.66 -19.55
C ASN A 93 -44.03 6.08 -18.96
N CYS A 94 -44.76 5.30 -19.76
CA CYS A 94 -45.95 4.60 -19.29
C CYS A 94 -45.58 3.51 -18.27
N SER A 95 -46.57 2.99 -17.55
CA SER A 95 -46.36 1.91 -16.57
C SER A 95 -45.70 0.67 -17.18
N GLU A 96 -46.12 0.26 -18.38
CA GLU A 96 -45.57 -0.90 -19.09
C GLU A 96 -44.08 -0.72 -19.42
N CYS A 97 -43.71 0.41 -20.04
CA CYS A 97 -42.30 0.68 -20.39
C CYS A 97 -41.42 0.84 -19.14
N ARG A 98 -41.95 1.42 -18.05
CA ARG A 98 -41.22 1.47 -16.76
C ARG A 98 -40.96 0.09 -16.20
N GLU A 99 -41.95 -0.80 -16.28
CA GLU A 99 -41.83 -2.18 -15.81
C GLU A 99 -40.83 -2.98 -16.66
N GLU A 100 -40.88 -2.81 -17.98
CA GLU A 100 -39.91 -3.44 -18.90
C GLU A 100 -38.49 -2.98 -18.62
N PHE A 101 -38.27 -1.67 -18.45
CA PHE A 101 -36.97 -1.10 -18.09
C PHE A 101 -36.48 -1.65 -16.75
N ARG A 102 -37.37 -1.75 -15.75
CA ARG A 102 -37.06 -2.34 -14.45
C ARG A 102 -36.62 -3.80 -14.59
N ARG A 103 -37.36 -4.61 -15.35
CA ARG A 103 -37.03 -6.03 -15.59
C ARG A 103 -35.70 -6.19 -16.32
N LYS A 104 -35.44 -5.34 -17.32
CA LYS A 104 -34.17 -5.34 -18.06
C LYS A 104 -33.00 -5.02 -17.13
N ASN A 105 -33.12 -3.95 -16.34
CA ASN A 105 -32.08 -3.56 -15.37
C ASN A 105 -31.86 -4.64 -14.32
N GLU A 106 -32.91 -5.27 -13.81
CA GLU A 106 -32.79 -6.36 -12.84
C GLU A 106 -32.06 -7.56 -13.46
N LYS A 107 -32.37 -7.91 -14.71
CA LYS A 107 -31.68 -8.98 -15.44
C LYS A 107 -30.20 -8.65 -15.64
N GLU A 108 -29.89 -7.46 -16.14
CA GLU A 108 -28.51 -7.01 -16.34
C GLU A 108 -27.72 -6.97 -15.02
N TRP A 109 -28.35 -6.54 -13.94
CA TRP A 109 -27.76 -6.55 -12.60
C TRP A 109 -27.49 -7.98 -12.12
N LYS A 110 -28.44 -8.91 -12.28
CA LYS A 110 -28.23 -10.33 -11.95
C LYS A 110 -27.13 -10.96 -12.78
N GLU A 111 -27.08 -10.69 -14.08
CA GLU A 111 -25.99 -11.16 -14.96
C GLU A 111 -24.64 -10.58 -14.57
N HIS A 112 -24.60 -9.32 -14.12
CA HIS A 112 -23.39 -8.73 -13.58
C HIS A 112 -22.95 -9.43 -12.29
N GLN A 113 -23.87 -9.67 -11.34
CA GLN A 113 -23.58 -10.38 -10.10
C GLN A 113 -23.07 -11.81 -10.35
N ASN A 114 -23.73 -12.56 -11.24
CA ASN A 114 -23.31 -13.91 -11.60
C ASN A 114 -21.89 -13.93 -12.18
N ARG A 115 -21.57 -13.00 -13.08
CA ARG A 115 -20.20 -12.86 -13.63
C ARG A 115 -19.15 -12.55 -12.56
N GLN A 116 -19.50 -11.73 -11.55
CA GLN A 116 -18.58 -11.46 -10.44
C GLN A 116 -18.38 -12.70 -9.57
N GLU A 117 -19.44 -13.46 -9.32
CA GLU A 117 -19.36 -14.69 -8.54
C GLU A 117 -18.58 -15.80 -9.26
N GLU A 118 -18.76 -15.95 -10.57
CA GLU A 118 -17.96 -16.86 -11.39
C GLU A 118 -16.47 -16.52 -11.33
N LYS A 119 -16.11 -15.24 -11.52
CA LYS A 119 -14.73 -14.76 -11.36
C LYS A 119 -14.19 -15.01 -9.96
N ARG A 120 -15.03 -14.91 -8.93
CA ARG A 120 -14.63 -15.22 -7.54
C ARG A 120 -14.34 -16.70 -7.38
N LYS A 121 -15.18 -17.58 -7.94
CA LYS A 121 -14.98 -19.04 -7.92
C LYS A 121 -13.72 -19.46 -8.66
N GLU A 122 -13.45 -18.89 -9.83
CA GLU A 122 -12.22 -19.14 -10.60
C GLU A 122 -10.97 -18.77 -9.77
N LYS A 123 -11.00 -17.62 -9.08
CA LYS A 123 -9.90 -17.20 -8.19
C LYS A 123 -9.69 -18.14 -7.02
N LEU A 124 -10.77 -18.59 -6.38
CA LEU A 124 -10.69 -19.55 -5.29
C LEU A 124 -10.08 -20.87 -5.74
N ALA A 125 -10.49 -21.37 -6.93
CA ALA A 125 -9.89 -22.56 -7.51
C ALA A 125 -8.39 -22.40 -7.75
N PHE A 126 -7.95 -21.20 -8.17
CA PHE A 126 -6.53 -20.91 -8.35
C PHE A 126 -5.76 -20.88 -7.03
N PHE A 127 -6.36 -20.36 -5.96
CA PHE A 127 -5.77 -20.46 -4.62
C PHE A 127 -5.66 -21.90 -4.14
N ASP A 128 -6.68 -22.72 -4.36
CA ASP A 128 -6.64 -24.14 -4.01
C ASP A 128 -5.53 -24.88 -4.77
N GLU A 129 -5.34 -24.59 -6.06
CA GLU A 129 -4.23 -25.13 -6.86
C GLU A 129 -2.87 -24.77 -6.24
N VAL A 130 -2.65 -23.49 -5.93
CA VAL A 130 -1.41 -22.99 -5.31
C VAL A 130 -1.13 -23.66 -3.97
N VAL A 131 -2.16 -23.84 -3.14
CA VAL A 131 -2.07 -24.49 -1.83
C VAL A 131 -1.75 -25.98 -1.96
N ASN A 132 -2.46 -26.69 -2.84
CA ASN A 132 -2.31 -28.13 -3.02
C ASN A 132 -0.94 -28.49 -3.62
N GLU A 133 -0.49 -27.72 -4.62
CA GLU A 133 0.80 -27.94 -5.28
C GLU A 133 1.97 -27.32 -4.52
N LYS A 134 1.71 -26.50 -3.50
CA LYS A 134 2.73 -25.80 -2.70
C LYS A 134 3.69 -24.99 -3.57
N LYS A 135 3.17 -24.26 -4.57
CA LYS A 135 3.97 -23.53 -5.58
C LYS A 135 5.00 -22.56 -4.98
N TRP A 136 4.81 -22.11 -3.73
CA TRP A 136 5.79 -21.28 -3.03
C TRP A 136 7.14 -21.98 -2.79
N LEU A 137 7.21 -23.31 -2.81
CA LEU A 137 8.46 -24.06 -2.67
C LEU A 137 9.36 -23.96 -3.90
N GLU A 138 8.79 -23.62 -5.06
CA GLU A 138 9.53 -23.44 -6.32
C GLU A 138 10.16 -22.05 -6.43
N LEU A 139 9.76 -21.12 -5.56
CA LEU A 139 10.26 -19.75 -5.58
C LEU A 139 11.70 -19.68 -5.02
N PRO A 140 12.62 -18.96 -5.69
CA PRO A 140 13.90 -18.61 -5.13
C PRO A 140 13.77 -17.87 -3.79
N LYS A 141 14.74 -18.03 -2.88
CA LYS A 141 14.68 -17.46 -1.51
C LYS A 141 14.43 -15.95 -1.47
N ASN A 142 15.02 -15.20 -2.40
CA ASN A 142 14.80 -13.75 -2.52
C ASN A 142 13.36 -13.42 -2.92
N GLU A 143 12.79 -14.17 -3.87
CA GLU A 143 11.40 -13.97 -4.30
C GLU A 143 10.42 -14.36 -3.20
N LEU A 144 10.67 -15.48 -2.51
CA LEU A 144 9.85 -15.92 -1.38
C LEU A 144 9.82 -14.87 -0.26
N ASN A 145 10.94 -14.20 0.01
CA ASN A 145 11.02 -13.11 0.98
C ASN A 145 10.21 -11.88 0.54
N ILE A 146 10.24 -11.53 -0.76
CA ILE A 146 9.42 -10.45 -1.30
C ILE A 146 7.94 -10.81 -1.20
N LEU A 147 7.57 -12.04 -1.57
CA LEU A 147 6.19 -12.53 -1.46
C LEU A 147 5.69 -12.45 -0.01
N TYR A 148 6.48 -12.93 0.94
CA TYR A 148 6.14 -12.84 2.37
C TYR A 148 5.88 -11.40 2.80
N LYS A 149 6.77 -10.46 2.44
CA LYS A 149 6.59 -9.04 2.75
C LYS A 149 5.35 -8.43 2.10
N LEU A 150 4.99 -8.84 0.88
CA LEU A 150 3.77 -8.36 0.22
C LEU A 150 2.51 -8.85 0.94
N ILE A 151 2.47 -10.13 1.34
CA ILE A 151 1.35 -10.75 2.03
C ILE A 151 1.19 -10.16 3.45
N GLU A 152 2.29 -9.97 4.17
CA GLU A 152 2.29 -9.38 5.52
C GLU A 152 1.71 -7.96 5.52
N ASN A 153 1.92 -7.21 4.43
CA ASN A 153 1.41 -5.86 4.24
C ASN A 153 0.09 -5.86 3.45
N LYS A 154 -1.03 -6.17 4.12
CA LYS A 154 -2.37 -6.31 3.51
C LYS A 154 -2.89 -5.11 2.68
N THR A 155 -2.33 -3.90 2.84
CA THR A 155 -2.77 -2.69 2.12
C THR A 155 -1.65 -2.10 1.27
N MET A 156 -2.00 -1.52 0.12
CA MET A 156 -0.99 -0.95 -0.78
C MET A 156 -0.20 0.19 -0.14
N ASN A 157 -0.80 0.99 0.76
CA ASN A 157 -0.06 2.01 1.51
C ASN A 157 1.06 1.41 2.36
N LYS A 158 0.81 0.28 3.03
CA LYS A 158 1.84 -0.43 3.80
C LYS A 158 2.88 -1.08 2.90
N ILE A 159 2.45 -1.67 1.78
CA ILE A 159 3.37 -2.22 0.76
C ILE A 159 4.30 -1.13 0.24
N PHE A 160 3.78 0.06 -0.07
CA PHE A 160 4.62 1.15 -0.55
C PHE A 160 5.63 1.60 0.49
N ALA A 161 5.22 1.75 1.75
CA ALA A 161 6.11 2.16 2.82
C ALA A 161 7.20 1.11 3.13
N ASN A 162 6.80 -0.17 3.25
CA ASN A 162 7.64 -1.22 3.83
C ASN A 162 8.34 -2.12 2.81
N VAL A 163 7.83 -2.18 1.57
CA VAL A 163 8.34 -3.07 0.52
C VAL A 163 8.94 -2.28 -0.64
N PHE A 164 8.28 -1.20 -1.07
CA PHE A 164 8.74 -0.38 -2.20
C PHE A 164 9.62 0.80 -1.73
N ASN A 165 9.95 0.88 -0.43
CA ASN A 165 10.74 1.96 0.17
C ASN A 165 10.24 3.37 -0.20
N GLY A 166 8.91 3.55 -0.24
CA GLY A 166 8.25 4.80 -0.61
C GLY A 166 8.14 5.06 -2.11
N ASN A 167 8.76 4.26 -2.98
CA ASN A 167 8.78 4.49 -4.43
C ASN A 167 7.62 3.78 -5.14
N ARG A 168 6.51 4.49 -5.36
CA ARG A 168 5.33 3.96 -6.10
C ARG A 168 5.61 3.61 -7.55
N GLY A 169 6.65 4.19 -8.16
CA GLY A 169 7.02 4.01 -9.56
C GLY A 169 8.03 2.88 -9.80
N ASP A 170 8.40 2.11 -8.78
CA ASP A 170 9.39 1.04 -8.92
C ASP A 170 8.86 -0.11 -9.80
N LYS A 171 9.24 -0.09 -11.08
CA LYS A 171 8.88 -1.12 -12.08
C LYS A 171 9.38 -2.51 -11.68
N SER A 172 10.48 -2.60 -10.94
CA SER A 172 11.05 -3.89 -10.51
C SER A 172 10.15 -4.55 -9.47
N MET A 173 9.61 -3.77 -8.54
CA MET A 173 8.67 -4.25 -7.52
C MET A 173 7.31 -4.60 -8.12
N TRP A 174 6.79 -3.79 -9.04
CA TRP A 174 5.57 -4.12 -9.77
C TRP A 174 5.70 -5.41 -10.58
N ARG A 175 6.88 -5.73 -11.12
CA ARG A 175 7.13 -7.01 -11.79
C ARG A 175 6.90 -8.20 -10.85
N TYR A 176 7.28 -8.09 -9.57
CA TYR A 176 6.99 -9.13 -8.58
C TYR A 176 5.49 -9.22 -8.28
N VAL A 177 4.79 -8.08 -8.18
CA VAL A 177 3.34 -8.07 -7.98
C VAL A 177 2.63 -8.81 -9.12
N TYR A 178 2.94 -8.47 -10.37
CA TYR A 178 2.33 -9.13 -11.54
C TYR A 178 2.72 -10.61 -11.63
N LYS A 179 3.98 -10.95 -11.33
CA LYS A 179 4.44 -12.34 -11.30
C LYS A 179 3.66 -13.15 -10.28
N PHE A 180 3.58 -12.69 -9.03
CA PHE A 180 2.92 -13.45 -7.98
C PHE A 180 1.40 -13.53 -8.14
N GLU A 181 0.79 -12.51 -8.72
CA GLU A 181 -0.61 -12.57 -9.14
C GLU A 181 -0.82 -13.60 -10.25
N SER A 182 0.06 -13.64 -11.27
CA SER A 182 -0.03 -14.64 -12.35
C SER A 182 0.22 -16.07 -11.89
N LEU A 183 0.97 -16.23 -10.79
CA LEU A 183 1.21 -17.52 -10.14
C LEU A 183 0.12 -17.88 -9.13
N GLY A 184 -0.80 -16.96 -8.83
CA GLY A 184 -1.96 -17.22 -8.00
C GLY A 184 -1.74 -17.06 -6.51
N PHE A 185 -0.63 -16.47 -6.08
CA PHE A 185 -0.41 -16.27 -4.64
C PHE A 185 -1.35 -15.24 -4.01
N PHE A 186 -1.82 -14.29 -4.82
CA PHE A 186 -2.81 -13.30 -4.42
C PHE A 186 -3.53 -12.74 -5.64
N ASN A 187 -4.63 -12.03 -5.39
CA ASN A 187 -5.41 -11.30 -6.36
C ASN A 187 -5.29 -9.78 -6.07
N ALA A 188 -4.86 -9.00 -7.04
CA ALA A 188 -4.75 -7.55 -6.87
C ALA A 188 -6.10 -6.88 -7.19
N ILE A 189 -6.73 -6.30 -6.17
CA ILE A 189 -7.98 -5.56 -6.31
C ILE A 189 -7.67 -4.18 -6.85
N ARG A 190 -8.23 -3.86 -8.02
CA ARG A 190 -7.94 -2.63 -8.77
C ARG A 190 -9.11 -1.67 -8.75
N ASN A 191 -8.81 -0.38 -8.60
CA ASN A 191 -9.72 0.73 -8.85
C ASN A 191 -9.21 1.50 -10.08
N GLY A 192 -9.76 1.17 -11.26
CA GLY A 192 -9.23 1.64 -12.54
C GLY A 192 -7.83 1.07 -12.81
N ILE A 193 -6.84 1.95 -12.94
CA ILE A 193 -5.45 1.60 -13.26
C ILE A 193 -4.65 1.25 -11.98
N TRP A 194 -5.16 1.63 -10.80
CA TRP A 194 -4.44 1.50 -9.54
C TRP A 194 -4.81 0.22 -8.80
N VAL A 195 -3.82 -0.45 -8.18
CA VAL A 195 -4.09 -1.51 -7.19
C VAL A 195 -4.35 -0.85 -5.84
N ASP A 196 -5.43 -1.27 -5.19
CA ASP A 196 -5.88 -0.75 -3.88
C ASP A 196 -5.47 -1.70 -2.74
N LYS A 197 -5.69 -3.01 -2.93
CA LYS A 197 -5.36 -4.05 -1.96
C LYS A 197 -4.98 -5.37 -2.62
N LEU A 198 -4.26 -6.20 -1.89
CA LEU A 198 -3.98 -7.59 -2.26
C LEU A 198 -4.87 -8.50 -1.43
N GLU A 199 -5.58 -9.42 -2.09
CA GLU A 199 -6.41 -10.44 -1.47
C GLU A 199 -5.75 -11.80 -1.66
N PHE A 200 -5.61 -12.57 -0.60
CA PHE A 200 -4.94 -13.88 -0.63
C PHE A 200 -5.62 -14.84 0.33
N ASP A 201 -5.37 -16.13 0.13
CA ASP A 201 -5.80 -17.18 1.04
C ASP A 201 -4.89 -17.23 2.27
N GLU A 202 -5.47 -17.23 3.46
CA GLU A 202 -4.71 -17.22 4.72
C GLU A 202 -3.86 -18.49 4.89
N ARG A 203 -4.24 -19.62 4.26
CA ARG A 203 -3.44 -20.86 4.25
C ARG A 203 -2.08 -20.65 3.58
N ILE A 204 -2.03 -19.84 2.52
CA ILE A 204 -0.77 -19.48 1.83
C ILE A 204 0.11 -18.65 2.76
N ASN A 205 -0.48 -17.67 3.45
CA ASN A 205 0.23 -16.82 4.41
C ASN A 205 0.84 -17.65 5.55
N GLU A 206 0.06 -18.52 6.18
CA GLU A 206 0.52 -19.40 7.25
C GLU A 206 1.64 -20.34 6.77
N ALA A 207 1.48 -20.96 5.60
CA ALA A 207 2.48 -21.84 5.03
C ALA A 207 3.82 -21.13 4.79
N ILE A 208 3.78 -19.93 4.20
CA ILE A 208 4.99 -19.12 3.94
C ILE A 208 5.61 -18.66 5.27
N LYS A 209 4.80 -18.15 6.21
CA LYS A 209 5.28 -17.69 7.52
C LYS A 209 6.03 -18.79 8.28
N ASN A 210 5.50 -20.01 8.26
CA ASN A 210 6.13 -21.16 8.91
C ASN A 210 7.52 -21.51 8.32
N LEU A 211 7.75 -21.26 7.03
CA LEU A 211 9.08 -21.44 6.42
C LEU A 211 10.13 -20.47 6.97
N PHE A 212 9.72 -19.28 7.41
CA PHE A 212 10.61 -18.28 8.00
C PHE A 212 10.78 -18.48 9.51
N LEU A 213 9.72 -18.86 10.23
CA LEU A 213 9.79 -19.12 11.68
C LEU A 213 10.63 -20.36 12.00
N ASN A 214 10.48 -21.45 11.26
CA ASN A 214 11.21 -22.70 11.53
C ASN A 214 12.73 -22.57 11.33
N LYS A 215 13.20 -21.56 10.58
CA LYS A 215 14.64 -21.27 10.45
C LYS A 215 15.23 -20.60 11.69
N ALA A 216 14.46 -19.75 12.37
CA ALA A 216 14.94 -19.02 13.53
C ALA A 216 15.22 -19.93 14.73
N ASP A 217 14.56 -21.09 14.81
CA ASP A 217 14.82 -22.09 15.84
C ASP A 217 15.87 -23.12 15.40
N SER A 218 16.00 -23.45 14.11
CA SER A 218 17.06 -24.37 13.65
C SER A 218 18.48 -23.79 13.76
N ASP A 219 18.62 -22.46 13.80
CA ASP A 219 19.91 -21.80 14.03
C ASP A 219 20.29 -21.71 15.52
N LYS A 220 19.39 -22.04 16.46
CA LYS A 220 19.69 -22.09 17.90
C LYS A 220 20.32 -23.40 18.35
N ASP A 221 20.09 -24.49 17.62
CA ASP A 221 20.57 -25.84 17.95
C ASP A 221 21.80 -26.28 17.13
N ARG A 222 22.39 -25.39 16.35
CA ARG A 222 23.76 -25.63 15.89
C ARG A 222 24.68 -25.43 17.08
N GLU A 223 25.11 -26.55 17.67
CA GLU A 223 26.32 -26.57 18.49
C GLU A 223 27.37 -25.70 17.79
N PRO A 224 28.05 -24.79 18.51
CA PRO A 224 29.04 -23.92 17.91
C PRO A 224 30.07 -24.82 17.24
N SER A 225 30.01 -24.89 15.91
CA SER A 225 30.93 -25.70 15.12
C SER A 225 32.33 -25.27 15.54
N THR A 226 33.06 -26.20 16.13
CA THR A 226 34.52 -26.23 16.29
C THR A 226 35.23 -24.91 16.00
N ALA A 227 35.61 -24.21 17.09
CA ALA A 227 36.70 -23.24 17.18
C ALA A 227 37.11 -22.56 15.87
N LEU A 228 36.25 -21.68 15.36
CA LEU A 228 36.72 -20.57 14.53
C LEU A 228 37.07 -19.43 15.50
N ASP A 229 38.31 -18.93 15.47
CA ASP A 229 38.76 -17.74 16.20
C ASP A 229 38.11 -16.47 15.61
N GLU A 230 36.79 -16.45 15.54
CA GLU A 230 36.01 -15.36 15.00
C GLU A 230 35.27 -14.68 16.14
N LEU A 231 35.42 -13.36 16.21
CA LEU A 231 34.60 -12.53 17.09
C LEU A 231 33.45 -11.94 16.26
N ARG A 232 32.21 -12.15 16.72
CA ARG A 232 31.01 -11.60 16.09
C ARG A 232 30.13 -10.91 17.13
N PHE A 233 29.65 -9.71 16.83
CA PHE A 233 28.67 -9.02 17.66
C PHE A 233 27.78 -8.11 16.81
N SER A 234 26.55 -7.88 17.28
CA SER A 234 25.57 -7.03 16.60
C SER A 234 25.50 -5.67 17.28
N LEU A 235 25.56 -4.62 16.46
CA LEU A 235 25.36 -3.24 16.82
C LEU A 235 23.90 -2.87 16.56
N ALA A 236 23.10 -2.86 17.62
CA ALA A 236 21.70 -2.44 17.54
C ALA A 236 21.60 -0.95 17.18
N ARG A 237 20.73 -0.64 16.22
CA ARG A 237 20.41 0.73 15.84
C ARG A 237 19.48 1.34 16.90
N LYS A 238 19.82 2.52 17.39
CA LYS A 238 18.92 3.26 18.30
C LYS A 238 17.76 3.86 17.51
N GLU A 239 16.54 3.56 17.92
CA GLU A 239 15.33 4.20 17.36
C GLU A 239 15.25 5.68 17.72
N TYR A 240 15.80 6.08 18.87
CA TYR A 240 15.73 7.45 19.39
C TYR A 240 17.12 7.94 19.82
N LYS A 241 17.53 9.10 19.29
CA LYS A 241 18.71 9.84 19.74
C LYS A 241 18.28 10.95 20.68
N GLN A 242 18.84 11.00 21.89
CA GLN A 242 18.57 12.10 22.83
C GLN A 242 19.20 13.42 22.39
N THR A 243 20.35 13.36 21.72
CA THR A 243 21.08 14.51 21.18
C THR A 243 21.72 14.14 19.83
N ILE A 244 22.13 15.13 19.05
CA ILE A 244 22.84 14.92 17.77
C ILE A 244 24.19 14.22 17.97
N ASN A 245 24.79 14.34 19.15
CA ASN A 245 26.09 13.74 19.48
C ASN A 245 26.00 12.29 19.99
N HIS A 246 24.80 11.70 20.05
CA HIS A 246 24.64 10.29 20.43
C HIS A 246 24.88 9.34 19.26
N PRO A 247 25.58 8.21 19.48
CA PRO A 247 25.87 7.27 18.41
C PRO A 247 24.59 6.60 17.91
N ASP A 248 24.52 6.44 16.59
CA ASP A 248 23.45 5.77 15.84
C ASP A 248 23.29 4.30 16.25
N TYR A 249 24.40 3.73 16.71
CA TYR A 249 24.53 2.34 17.10
C TYR A 249 25.14 2.26 18.48
N SER A 250 24.47 1.56 19.40
CA SER A 250 25.04 1.26 20.71
C SER A 250 24.31 0.10 21.34
N GLY A 251 25.05 -0.76 22.02
CA GLY A 251 24.50 -1.85 22.81
C GLY A 251 25.52 -2.34 23.82
N ALA A 252 25.07 -3.15 24.75
CA ALA A 252 25.94 -3.93 25.62
C ALA A 252 25.82 -5.41 25.23
N PHE A 253 26.92 -6.14 25.28
CA PHE A 253 26.94 -7.58 25.06
C PHE A 253 27.83 -8.26 26.09
N THR A 254 27.55 -9.53 26.36
CA THR A 254 28.34 -10.36 27.28
C THR A 254 29.08 -11.41 26.46
N LEU A 255 30.39 -11.52 26.69
CA LEU A 255 31.20 -12.57 26.12
C LEU A 255 31.01 -13.86 26.91
N GLN A 256 30.76 -14.97 26.22
CA GLN A 256 30.63 -16.29 26.87
C GLN A 256 31.99 -16.92 27.22
N ARG A 257 33.08 -16.34 26.72
CA ARG A 257 34.47 -16.80 26.91
C ARG A 257 35.41 -15.61 26.76
N ASP A 258 36.61 -15.74 27.32
CA ASP A 258 37.66 -14.73 27.14
C ASP A 258 38.02 -14.58 25.66
N VAL A 259 38.23 -13.34 25.25
CA VAL A 259 38.64 -12.98 23.89
C VAL A 259 39.99 -12.29 23.96
N ILE A 260 41.00 -12.88 23.31
CA ILE A 260 42.37 -12.38 23.32
C ILE A 260 42.74 -11.96 21.90
N PHE A 261 42.98 -10.67 21.71
CA PHE A 261 43.63 -10.15 20.50
C PHE A 261 45.14 -10.26 20.69
N ARG A 262 45.82 -10.94 19.77
CA ARG A 262 47.27 -11.16 19.86
C ARG A 262 48.00 -9.92 19.32
N ALA A 263 49.00 -9.47 20.07
CA ALA A 263 49.89 -8.41 19.59
C ALA A 263 50.57 -8.84 18.28
N LYS A 264 50.70 -7.89 17.34
CA LYS A 264 51.31 -8.10 16.02
C LYS A 264 50.56 -9.06 15.07
N GLU A 265 49.36 -9.53 15.43
CA GLU A 265 48.49 -10.29 14.53
C GLU A 265 47.59 -9.34 13.72
N LYS A 266 47.42 -9.60 12.41
CA LYS A 266 46.49 -8.84 11.56
C LYS A 266 45.09 -9.47 11.60
N TYR A 267 44.06 -8.64 11.64
CA TYR A 267 42.65 -9.06 11.64
C TYR A 267 41.90 -8.40 10.49
N ILE A 268 41.07 -9.17 9.79
CA ILE A 268 40.06 -8.64 8.88
C ILE A 268 38.81 -8.34 9.66
N TYR A 269 38.27 -7.13 9.45
CA TYR A 269 36.95 -6.75 9.93
C TYR A 269 35.95 -6.75 8.78
N SER A 270 34.70 -7.10 9.05
CA SER A 270 33.61 -7.04 8.09
C SER A 270 32.33 -6.59 8.78
N GLY A 271 31.58 -5.72 8.11
CA GLY A 271 30.31 -5.21 8.59
C GLY A 271 29.21 -5.37 7.55
N TRP A 272 28.01 -5.76 7.95
CA TRP A 272 26.84 -5.74 7.07
C TRP A 272 25.58 -5.30 7.83
N ILE A 273 24.74 -4.53 7.13
CA ILE A 273 23.48 -4.02 7.67
C ILE A 273 22.41 -5.12 7.56
N GLN A 274 21.74 -5.40 8.67
CA GLN A 274 20.63 -6.34 8.73
C GLN A 274 19.31 -5.67 8.29
N THR A 275 18.27 -6.47 8.12
CA THR A 275 16.95 -5.98 7.67
C THR A 275 16.27 -5.01 8.66
N ASP A 276 16.61 -5.11 9.94
CA ASP A 276 16.14 -4.20 10.99
C ASP A 276 17.01 -2.92 11.11
N GLY A 277 18.02 -2.78 10.25
CA GLY A 277 18.94 -1.65 10.23
C GLY A 277 20.08 -1.73 11.25
N SER A 278 20.17 -2.81 12.05
CA SER A 278 21.35 -3.10 12.89
C SER A 278 22.56 -3.47 12.04
N ILE A 279 23.78 -3.41 12.60
CA ILE A 279 25.02 -3.78 11.91
C ILE A 279 25.64 -5.00 12.59
N ASN A 280 25.85 -6.09 11.86
CA ASN A 280 26.70 -7.16 12.36
C ASN A 280 28.16 -6.87 12.04
N LEU A 281 29.01 -6.95 13.06
CA LEU A 281 30.46 -6.85 12.93
C LEU A 281 31.10 -8.20 13.16
N ARG A 282 32.13 -8.48 12.36
CA ARG A 282 32.94 -9.69 12.44
C ARG A 282 34.42 -9.33 12.38
N PHE A 283 35.23 -9.96 13.24
CA PHE A 283 36.69 -9.92 13.20
C PHE A 283 37.23 -11.33 13.00
N THR A 284 38.22 -11.50 12.13
CA THR A 284 38.83 -12.79 11.82
C THR A 284 40.34 -12.61 11.64
N PRO A 285 41.21 -13.36 12.34
CA PRO A 285 42.65 -13.35 12.11
C PRO A 285 42.97 -13.66 10.66
N VAL A 286 43.94 -12.96 10.08
CA VAL A 286 44.36 -13.20 8.70
C VAL A 286 44.92 -14.61 8.53
N SER A 287 45.58 -15.14 9.56
CA SER A 287 46.06 -16.52 9.63
C SER A 287 44.96 -17.57 9.37
N ASN A 288 43.71 -17.27 9.71
CA ASN A 288 42.57 -18.19 9.54
C ASN A 288 41.88 -18.08 8.17
N LEU A 289 42.36 -17.20 7.28
CA LEU A 289 41.77 -16.99 5.95
C LEU A 289 42.33 -17.88 4.85
N GLN A 290 43.19 -18.86 5.18
CA GLN A 290 43.80 -19.78 4.19
C GLN A 290 42.80 -20.66 3.42
N SER A 291 41.48 -20.42 3.52
CA SER A 291 40.45 -21.16 2.79
C SER A 291 39.31 -20.28 2.22
N SER A 292 39.35 -18.95 2.38
CA SER A 292 38.29 -18.07 1.87
C SER A 292 38.88 -17.02 0.92
N ASN A 293 38.36 -17.00 -0.31
CA ASN A 293 38.68 -16.04 -1.37
C ASN A 293 38.18 -14.62 -1.03
N VAL A 294 38.66 -14.03 0.05
CA VAL A 294 38.41 -12.62 0.38
C VAL A 294 39.49 -11.81 -0.32
N ILE A 295 39.23 -11.43 -1.56
CA ILE A 295 40.03 -10.44 -2.28
C ILE A 295 39.57 -9.07 -1.77
N GLN A 296 40.34 -8.45 -0.88
CA GLN A 296 40.24 -7.00 -0.69
C GLN A 296 40.83 -6.34 -1.94
N GLU A 297 40.04 -5.52 -2.63
CA GLU A 297 40.63 -4.50 -3.48
C GLU A 297 41.35 -3.50 -2.57
N ASN A 298 42.67 -3.34 -2.75
CA ASN A 298 43.44 -2.33 -2.04
C ASN A 298 42.75 -0.97 -2.20
N ILE A 299 42.44 -0.33 -1.06
CA ILE A 299 42.05 1.08 -1.06
C ILE A 299 43.24 1.84 -1.62
N LYS A 300 43.05 2.55 -2.74
CA LYS A 300 44.12 3.26 -3.49
C LYS A 300 44.93 4.28 -2.68
N ASN A 301 44.55 4.58 -1.44
CA ASN A 301 45.08 5.67 -0.62
C ASN A 301 45.42 5.24 0.82
N GLU A 302 45.87 4.01 1.05
CA GLU A 302 46.55 3.73 2.32
C GLU A 302 47.94 4.40 2.30
N PRO A 303 48.34 5.13 3.37
CA PRO A 303 49.66 5.71 3.45
C PRO A 303 50.70 4.59 3.50
N GLN A 304 51.43 4.42 2.39
CA GLN A 304 52.56 3.50 2.31
C GLN A 304 53.79 4.13 2.98
N LEU A 305 54.52 3.35 3.76
CA LEU A 305 55.81 3.79 4.31
C LEU A 305 56.74 4.14 3.13
N VAL A 306 57.41 5.29 3.20
CA VAL A 306 58.28 5.79 2.12
C VAL A 306 59.31 4.74 1.71
N GLY A 307 59.85 3.97 2.67
CA GLY A 307 60.77 2.87 2.41
C GLY A 307 60.17 1.74 1.56
N GLU A 308 58.88 1.43 1.70
CA GLU A 308 58.17 0.44 0.88
C GLU A 308 57.91 0.95 -0.54
N ILE A 309 57.60 2.24 -0.69
CA ILE A 309 57.47 2.89 -2.00
C ILE A 309 58.80 2.83 -2.76
N VAL A 310 59.90 3.21 -2.11
CA VAL A 310 61.23 3.19 -2.73
C VAL A 310 61.64 1.75 -3.07
N LYS A 311 61.39 0.77 -2.18
CA LYS A 311 61.68 -0.64 -2.43
C LYS A 311 60.87 -1.19 -3.61
N ASN A 312 59.58 -0.85 -3.71
CA ASN A 312 58.72 -1.26 -4.82
C ASN A 312 59.15 -0.62 -6.15
N MET A 313 59.43 0.68 -6.17
CA MET A 313 59.96 1.36 -7.36
C MET A 313 61.29 0.75 -7.83
N PHE A 314 62.21 0.47 -6.90
CA PHE A 314 63.51 -0.11 -7.25
C PHE A 314 63.37 -1.53 -7.83
N ASN A 315 62.46 -2.33 -7.27
CA ASN A 315 62.17 -3.68 -7.75
C ASN A 315 61.45 -3.69 -9.11
N GLU A 316 60.55 -2.73 -9.37
CA GLU A 316 59.90 -2.56 -10.68
C GLU A 316 60.91 -2.18 -11.76
N ILE A 317 61.78 -1.19 -11.49
CA ILE A 317 62.84 -0.77 -12.41
C ILE A 317 63.77 -1.95 -12.71
N ARG A 318 64.16 -2.71 -11.68
CA ARG A 318 65.01 -3.90 -11.85
C ARG A 318 64.35 -4.97 -12.73
N ASN A 319 63.05 -5.21 -12.57
CA ASN A 319 62.34 -6.22 -13.35
C ASN A 319 62.31 -5.87 -14.85
N ASP A 320 62.34 -4.59 -15.21
CA ASP A 320 62.42 -4.12 -16.59
C ASP A 320 63.85 -4.16 -17.18
N THR A 321 64.89 -3.94 -16.38
CA THR A 321 66.28 -3.82 -16.89
C THR A 321 67.17 -5.05 -16.67
N ARG A 322 66.77 -6.03 -15.84
CA ARG A 322 67.45 -7.32 -15.52
C ARG A 322 68.94 -7.30 -15.11
N GLU A 323 69.63 -6.16 -15.13
CA GLU A 323 71.06 -6.02 -14.81
C GLU A 323 71.34 -5.19 -13.54
N LEU A 324 70.31 -4.80 -12.77
CA LEU A 324 70.50 -3.99 -11.56
C LEU A 324 70.60 -4.82 -10.27
N PRO A 325 71.47 -4.42 -9.33
CA PRO A 325 71.53 -5.03 -8.00
C PRO A 325 70.18 -4.89 -7.29
N THR A 326 69.87 -5.86 -6.42
CA THR A 326 68.71 -5.77 -5.51
C THR A 326 68.80 -4.54 -4.62
N TYR A 327 67.67 -4.09 -4.09
CA TYR A 327 67.62 -2.98 -3.13
C TYR A 327 68.58 -3.20 -1.94
N GLU A 328 68.63 -4.43 -1.42
CA GLU A 328 69.49 -4.81 -0.30
C GLU A 328 70.98 -4.82 -0.67
N GLU A 329 71.33 -5.14 -1.93
CA GLU A 329 72.70 -5.02 -2.45
C GLU A 329 73.12 -3.56 -2.71
N ALA A 330 72.17 -2.68 -3.08
CA ALA A 330 72.45 -1.28 -3.41
C ALA A 330 72.51 -0.37 -2.17
N PHE A 331 71.69 -0.65 -1.15
CA PHE A 331 71.51 0.25 0.00
C PHE A 331 71.79 -0.41 1.35
N GLY A 332 72.18 -1.69 1.37
CA GLY A 332 72.42 -2.45 2.59
C GLY A 332 71.13 -2.87 3.30
N ILE A 333 71.27 -3.75 4.29
CA ILE A 333 70.18 -4.09 5.21
C ILE A 333 70.01 -2.89 6.14
N LEU A 334 68.82 -2.27 6.11
CA LEU A 334 68.43 -1.30 7.12
C LEU A 334 68.34 -2.04 8.47
N ASP A 335 69.41 -1.99 9.24
CA ASP A 335 69.37 -2.36 10.66
C ASP A 335 68.42 -1.38 11.35
N SER A 336 67.20 -1.83 11.59
CA SER A 336 66.15 -1.03 12.23
C SER A 336 66.33 -0.90 13.75
N ASN A 337 67.56 -1.04 14.25
CA ASN A 337 67.91 -0.90 15.66
C ASN A 337 69.21 -0.10 15.78
N SER A 338 69.08 1.23 15.81
CA SER A 338 70.06 2.08 16.48
C SER A 338 69.26 3.04 17.36
N ASP A 339 69.19 2.68 18.65
CA ASP A 339 68.91 3.62 19.73
C ASP A 339 69.95 4.74 19.67
N GLU A 340 69.51 5.99 19.79
CA GLU A 340 70.29 7.03 20.45
C GLU A 340 69.33 8.09 21.00
N ASP A 341 69.33 8.15 22.33
CA ASP A 341 68.88 9.24 23.16
C ASP A 341 69.52 10.57 22.73
N GLU A 342 68.78 11.68 22.83
CA GLU A 342 69.27 12.91 23.47
C GLU A 342 68.13 13.94 23.55
N ASP A 343 67.63 14.11 24.78
CA ASP A 343 67.56 15.37 25.52
C ASP A 343 67.09 16.67 24.82
N LYS A 344 65.98 17.18 25.38
CA LYS A 344 65.86 18.46 26.11
C LYS A 344 65.39 19.74 25.40
N ASP A 345 64.46 20.38 26.15
CA ASP A 345 64.27 21.83 26.35
C ASP A 345 63.78 22.63 25.14
N ASP A 346 63.02 23.70 25.24
CA ASP A 346 62.12 24.32 26.22
C ASP A 346 61.33 25.36 25.38
N GLU A 347 60.45 26.13 26.01
CA GLU A 347 59.95 27.44 25.53
C GLU A 347 58.75 27.48 24.57
N ASN A 348 57.57 27.35 25.16
CA ASN A 348 56.65 28.47 25.42
C ASN A 348 56.82 29.74 24.55
N TRP A 349 55.86 30.00 23.64
CA TRP A 349 55.46 31.35 23.21
C TRP A 349 53.95 31.38 22.94
N ASP A 350 53.26 31.91 23.95
CA ASP A 350 52.16 32.87 23.96
C ASP A 350 51.44 33.29 22.67
N GLU A 351 50.13 33.48 22.90
CA GLU A 351 49.27 34.59 22.47
C GLU A 351 48.69 34.60 21.04
N ASP A 352 47.35 34.48 21.04
CA ASP A 352 46.38 35.40 20.46
C ASP A 352 46.56 35.85 19.02
N GLU A 353 45.58 35.52 18.18
CA GLU A 353 44.88 36.54 17.38
C GLU A 353 43.56 35.97 16.83
N ASP A 354 42.46 36.44 17.43
CA ASP A 354 41.17 36.64 16.78
C ASP A 354 41.35 37.23 15.39
N TRP A 355 40.70 36.72 14.34
CA TRP A 355 40.14 37.56 13.26
C TRP A 355 39.02 36.81 12.52
N ASP A 356 37.80 37.28 12.80
CA ASP A 356 36.68 37.53 11.89
C ASP A 356 36.21 36.48 10.87
N VAL A 357 35.00 36.01 11.16
CA VAL A 357 33.97 35.60 10.19
C VAL A 357 33.64 36.80 9.28
N PRO A 358 33.37 36.58 7.97
CA PRO A 358 32.05 37.01 7.53
C PRO A 358 31.39 36.16 6.41
N PHE A 359 30.07 36.04 6.57
CA PHE A 359 28.97 35.64 5.67
C PHE A 359 28.60 34.16 5.52
#